data_AF-A0A970F6Y9-F1
#
_entry.id   AF-A0A970F6Y9-F1
#
_cell.length_a   1.000
_cell.length_b   1.000
_cell.length_c   1.000
_cell.angle_alpha   90.00
_cell.angle_beta   90.00
_cell.angle_gamma   90.00
#
_symmetry.space_group_name_H-M   'P 1'
#
loop_
_entity.id
_entity.type
_entity.pdbx_description
1 polymer ?
#
loop_
_entity_poly.entity_id
_entity_poly.type
_entity_poly.pdbx_seq_one_letter_code
_entity_poly.pdbx_strand_id
1 'polypeptide(L)'
;KKDLLEKTEMILEIKEIYESIGYPVIVGTKDGHSLREIEAYFDQKITVFMGQSGAGKSTLLNRIVPELALETGEISEALGRGRHTTRHVELLSIAGGLVADTPGFSSIDFLEIEARELPKQFPEFVQVANHCRFRECMHVNEPNCAVKEAVERKEIALTRYENYLQFLTEIENRKPMYRKKK
;
A
#
# COMPACT_ATOMS: atom_id res chain seq x y z
N LYS A 1 -11.83 -2.90 7.30
CA LYS A 1 -12.85 -2.82 8.37
C LYS A 1 -13.97 -1.83 7.97
N LYS A 2 -14.59 -2.04 6.80
CA LYS A 2 -15.66 -1.15 6.28
C LYS A 2 -16.89 -1.16 7.20
N ASP A 3 -17.10 -2.30 7.84
CA ASP A 3 -18.12 -2.59 8.84
C ASP A 3 -18.07 -1.69 10.09
N LEU A 4 -16.96 -0.96 10.32
CA LEU A 4 -16.80 -0.04 11.45
C LEU A 4 -17.05 1.44 11.08
N LEU A 5 -17.39 1.74 9.82
CA LEU A 5 -17.53 3.12 9.33
C LEU A 5 -18.99 3.44 9.05
N GLU A 6 -19.47 4.55 9.59
CA GLU A 6 -20.81 5.08 9.31
C GLU A 6 -20.90 5.71 7.91
N LYS A 7 -19.79 6.23 7.40
CA LYS A 7 -19.64 6.88 6.10
C LYS A 7 -18.63 6.14 5.25
N THR A 8 -19.01 5.75 4.05
CA THR A 8 -18.19 4.91 3.16
C THR A 8 -17.76 5.63 1.88
N GLU A 9 -18.16 6.89 1.71
CA GLU A 9 -17.85 7.75 0.57
C GLU A 9 -16.33 7.83 0.36
N MET A 10 -15.58 8.07 1.44
CA MET A 10 -14.11 8.12 1.41
C MET A 10 -13.49 6.81 0.91
N ILE A 11 -14.08 5.64 1.22
CA ILE A 11 -13.55 4.35 0.73
C ILE A 11 -13.76 4.24 -0.78
N LEU A 12 -14.91 4.69 -1.27
CA LEU A 12 -15.23 4.64 -2.69
C LEU A 12 -14.34 5.61 -3.48
N GLU A 13 -14.13 6.82 -2.97
CA GLU A 13 -13.19 7.79 -3.55
C GLU A 13 -11.77 7.21 -3.62
N ILE A 14 -11.27 6.60 -2.53
CA ILE A 14 -9.96 5.94 -2.54
C ILE A 14 -9.92 4.80 -3.56
N LYS A 15 -10.97 3.96 -3.62
CA LYS A 15 -11.07 2.87 -4.58
C LYS A 15 -10.95 3.40 -6.01
N GLU A 16 -11.74 4.41 -6.37
CA GLU A 16 -11.72 5.01 -7.72
C GLU A 16 -10.34 5.58 -8.08
N ILE A 17 -9.66 6.24 -7.14
CA ILE A 17 -8.31 6.76 -7.34
C ILE A 17 -7.33 5.63 -7.67
N TYR A 18 -7.28 4.57 -6.86
CA TYR A 18 -6.31 3.49 -7.05
C TYR A 18 -6.64 2.60 -8.27
N GLU A 19 -7.92 2.42 -8.59
CA GLU A 19 -8.34 1.69 -9.79
C GLU A 19 -8.02 2.47 -11.08
N SER A 20 -8.22 3.79 -11.08
CA SER A 20 -7.90 4.62 -12.27
C SER A 20 -6.42 4.62 -12.64
N ILE A 21 -5.52 4.35 -11.68
CA ILE A 21 -4.08 4.21 -11.90
C ILE A 21 -3.62 2.74 -12.09
N GLY A 22 -4.57 1.81 -12.19
CA GLY A 22 -4.31 0.42 -12.60
C GLY A 22 -4.15 -0.60 -11.46
N TYR A 23 -4.42 -0.24 -10.20
CA TYR A 23 -4.40 -1.21 -9.10
C TYR A 23 -5.78 -1.84 -8.88
N PRO A 24 -5.89 -3.18 -8.75
CA PRO A 24 -7.13 -3.81 -8.31
C PRO A 24 -7.41 -3.47 -6.84
N VAL A 25 -8.62 -3.02 -6.53
CA VAL A 25 -9.02 -2.66 -5.16
C VAL A 25 -10.27 -3.42 -4.74
N ILE A 26 -10.10 -4.34 -3.79
CA ILE A 26 -11.20 -5.12 -3.22
C ILE A 26 -11.64 -4.49 -1.90
N VAL A 27 -12.92 -4.12 -1.81
CA VAL A 27 -13.52 -3.59 -0.60
C VAL A 27 -14.34 -4.68 0.06
N GLY A 28 -14.08 -4.92 1.35
CA GLY A 28 -14.77 -5.97 2.11
C GLY A 28 -16.29 -5.85 2.09
N THR A 29 -16.99 -6.94 1.78
CA THR A 29 -18.45 -7.06 1.78
C THR A 29 -18.94 -8.01 2.88
N LYS A 30 -20.22 -7.88 3.30
CA LYS A 30 -20.81 -8.74 4.34
C LYS A 30 -21.23 -10.13 3.83
N ASP A 31 -21.41 -10.27 2.52
CA ASP A 31 -21.90 -11.48 1.83
C ASP A 31 -20.79 -12.45 1.41
N GLY A 32 -19.53 -12.14 1.77
CA GLY A 32 -18.37 -12.98 1.44
C GLY A 32 -17.91 -12.91 -0.02
N HIS A 33 -18.54 -12.10 -0.88
CA HIS A 33 -18.10 -11.93 -2.27
C HIS A 33 -16.64 -11.46 -2.34
N SER A 34 -16.27 -10.47 -1.53
CA SER A 34 -14.90 -9.95 -1.47
C SER A 34 -13.87 -11.01 -1.08
N LEU A 35 -14.25 -12.02 -0.29
CA LEU A 35 -13.33 -13.09 0.12
C LEU A 35 -13.01 -14.02 -1.04
N ARG A 36 -14.04 -14.39 -1.82
CA ARG A 36 -13.89 -15.21 -3.03
C ARG A 36 -13.07 -14.48 -4.10
N GLU A 37 -13.27 -13.17 -4.23
CA GLU A 37 -12.48 -12.34 -5.13
C GLU A 37 -11.00 -12.33 -4.73
N ILE A 38 -10.69 -12.23 -3.44
CA ILE A 38 -9.32 -12.31 -2.91
C ILE A 38 -8.72 -13.71 -3.16
N GLU A 39 -9.45 -14.79 -2.88
CA GLU A 39 -8.97 -16.16 -3.10
C GLU A 39 -8.55 -16.44 -4.56
N ALA A 40 -9.27 -15.85 -5.52
CA ALA A 40 -8.94 -16.00 -6.94
C ALA A 40 -7.55 -15.46 -7.30
N TYR A 41 -6.97 -14.58 -6.46
CA TYR A 41 -5.59 -14.11 -6.65
C TYR A 41 -4.52 -15.07 -6.14
N PHE A 42 -4.88 -16.15 -5.44
CA PHE A 42 -3.89 -17.05 -4.82
C PHE A 42 -3.44 -18.18 -5.73
N ASP A 43 -4.30 -18.68 -6.61
CA ASP A 43 -4.01 -19.87 -7.41
C ASP A 43 -2.67 -19.77 -8.13
N GLN A 44 -1.82 -20.78 -7.91
CA GLN A 44 -0.48 -20.92 -8.50
C GLN A 44 0.46 -19.72 -8.25
N LYS A 45 0.21 -18.92 -7.21
CA LYS A 45 1.02 -17.74 -6.85
C LYS A 45 1.56 -17.83 -5.44
N ILE A 46 2.63 -17.06 -5.20
CA ILE A 46 3.11 -16.73 -3.87
C ILE A 46 2.60 -15.32 -3.54
N THR A 47 1.72 -15.22 -2.55
CA THR A 47 1.09 -13.97 -2.14
C THR A 47 1.60 -13.57 -0.77
N VAL A 48 2.00 -12.31 -0.60
CA VAL A 48 2.45 -11.78 0.69
C VAL A 48 1.41 -10.80 1.22
N PHE A 49 0.89 -11.05 2.42
CA PHE A 49 -0.03 -10.13 3.07
C PHE A 49 0.75 -9.08 3.84
N MET A 50 0.66 -7.82 3.40
CA MET A 50 1.35 -6.69 4.02
C MET A 50 0.37 -5.63 4.50
N GLY A 51 0.76 -4.89 5.54
CA GLY A 51 -0.05 -3.81 6.11
C GLY A 51 0.29 -3.57 7.57
N GLN A 52 -0.14 -2.42 8.08
CA GLN A 52 0.20 -2.01 9.44
C GLN A 52 -0.28 -3.00 10.51
N SER A 53 0.35 -2.97 11.68
CA SER A 53 -0.12 -3.71 12.85
C SER A 53 -1.57 -3.32 13.20
N GLY A 54 -2.44 -4.32 13.39
CA GLY A 54 -3.86 -4.09 13.67
C GLY A 54 -4.76 -3.86 12.43
N ALA A 55 -4.20 -3.89 11.21
CA ALA A 55 -4.97 -3.78 9.96
C ALA A 55 -5.96 -4.95 9.74
N GLY A 56 -5.75 -6.10 10.41
CA GLY A 56 -6.63 -7.27 10.35
C GLY A 56 -6.19 -8.35 9.35
N LYS A 57 -4.89 -8.47 9.05
CA LYS A 57 -4.33 -9.46 8.11
C LYS A 57 -4.65 -10.91 8.51
N SER A 58 -4.26 -11.33 9.71
CA SER A 58 -4.54 -12.69 10.21
C SER A 58 -6.04 -12.94 10.39
N THR A 59 -6.82 -11.92 10.77
CA THR A 59 -8.29 -12.02 10.79
C THR A 59 -8.87 -12.25 9.39
N LEU A 60 -8.33 -11.61 8.35
CA LEU A 60 -8.75 -11.82 6.97
C LEU A 60 -8.38 -13.23 6.50
N LEU A 61 -7.17 -13.72 6.82
CA LEU A 61 -6.76 -15.09 6.51
C LEU A 61 -7.66 -16.14 7.18
N ASN A 62 -7.99 -15.97 8.47
CA ASN A 62 -8.95 -16.85 9.16
C ASN A 62 -10.36 -16.79 8.58
N ARG A 63 -10.76 -15.68 7.93
CA ARG A 63 -12.06 -15.60 7.23
C ARG A 63 -12.03 -16.32 5.89
N ILE A 64 -10.88 -16.36 5.23
CA ILE A 64 -10.70 -17.06 3.96
C ILE A 64 -10.57 -18.57 4.20
N VAL A 65 -9.71 -18.97 5.13
CA VAL A 65 -9.52 -20.37 5.53
C VAL A 65 -9.69 -20.49 7.05
N PRO A 66 -10.91 -20.78 7.54
CA PRO A 66 -11.20 -20.91 8.96
C PRO A 66 -10.35 -21.96 9.68
N GLU A 67 -9.91 -23.00 8.96
CA GLU A 67 -9.10 -24.10 9.49
C GLU A 67 -7.68 -23.68 9.89
N LEU A 68 -7.20 -22.52 9.43
CA LEU A 68 -5.88 -22.03 9.81
C LEU A 68 -5.77 -21.72 11.30
N ALA A 69 -6.88 -21.35 11.94
CA ALA A 69 -6.98 -21.02 13.35
C ALA A 69 -5.83 -20.12 13.87
N LEU A 70 -5.39 -19.15 13.05
CA LEU A 70 -4.27 -18.27 13.39
C LEU A 70 -4.59 -17.50 14.67
N GLU A 71 -3.61 -17.37 15.56
CA GLU A 71 -3.75 -16.57 16.78
C GLU A 71 -4.09 -15.11 16.42
N THR A 72 -5.33 -14.69 16.70
CA THR A 72 -5.75 -13.29 16.62
C THR A 72 -5.86 -12.73 18.03
N GLY A 73 -4.96 -11.84 18.43
CA GLY A 73 -4.99 -11.20 19.76
C GLY A 73 -5.85 -9.93 19.78
N GLU A 74 -6.50 -9.66 20.92
CA GLU A 74 -7.09 -8.35 21.22
C GLU A 74 -6.02 -7.28 21.40
N ILE A 75 -6.37 -6.04 21.08
CA ILE A 75 -5.50 -4.87 21.18
C ILE A 75 -5.10 -4.68 22.66
N SER A 76 -3.81 -4.77 22.98
CA SER A 76 -3.32 -4.48 24.32
C SER A 76 -3.51 -2.99 24.64
N GLU A 77 -4.44 -2.67 25.55
CA GLU A 77 -4.72 -1.31 26.06
C GLU A 77 -3.52 -0.64 26.74
N ALA A 78 -2.52 -1.41 27.15
CA ALA A 78 -1.39 -0.94 27.94
C ALA A 78 -0.35 -0.08 27.18
N LEU A 79 -0.40 -0.03 25.83
CA LEU A 79 0.68 0.60 25.04
C LEU A 79 0.23 1.63 23.98
N GLY A 80 -1.07 1.85 23.77
CA GLY A 80 -1.56 2.76 22.72
C GLY A 80 -1.15 2.38 21.29
N ARG A 81 -0.57 1.18 21.08
CA ARG A 81 -0.17 0.62 19.78
C ARG A 81 -0.42 -0.89 19.73
N GLY A 82 -0.87 -1.39 18.57
CA GLY A 82 -1.22 -2.79 18.37
C GLY A 82 -0.04 -3.75 18.62
N ARG A 83 -0.28 -4.79 19.42
CA ARG A 83 0.69 -5.86 19.70
C ARG A 83 0.81 -6.78 18.48
N HIS A 84 2.02 -6.91 17.94
CA HIS A 84 2.33 -7.83 16.82
C HIS A 84 2.05 -9.28 17.28
N THR A 85 1.02 -9.92 16.72
CA THR A 85 0.65 -11.31 17.06
C THR A 85 1.46 -12.30 16.22
N THR A 86 1.60 -12.09 14.91
CA THR A 86 2.46 -12.91 14.03
C THR A 86 3.93 -12.52 14.23
N ARG A 87 4.74 -13.38 14.87
CA ARG A 87 6.20 -13.18 15.09
C ARG A 87 7.08 -13.86 14.04
N HIS A 88 6.55 -14.84 13.33
CA HIS A 88 7.25 -15.61 12.30
C HIS A 88 6.47 -15.52 10.99
N VAL A 89 7.19 -15.45 9.86
CA VAL A 89 6.55 -15.53 8.54
C VAL A 89 6.28 -17.00 8.26
N GLU A 90 5.02 -17.35 8.06
CA GLU A 90 4.59 -18.70 7.68
C GLU A 90 4.00 -18.70 6.29
N LEU A 91 4.34 -19.72 5.48
CA LEU A 91 3.75 -19.94 4.16
C LEU A 91 2.61 -20.94 4.28
N LEU A 92 1.39 -20.44 4.08
CA LEU A 92 0.15 -21.21 4.20
C LEU A 92 -0.28 -21.67 2.80
N SER A 93 -0.58 -22.95 2.63
CA SER A 93 -1.15 -23.46 1.38
C SER A 93 -2.64 -23.13 1.32
N ILE A 94 -3.02 -22.19 0.45
CA ILE A 94 -4.39 -21.69 0.33
C ILE A 94 -4.77 -21.63 -1.14
N ALA A 95 -5.93 -22.20 -1.50
CA ALA A 95 -6.53 -22.10 -2.83
C ALA A 95 -5.55 -22.35 -4.00
N GLY A 96 -4.68 -23.36 -3.89
CA GLY A 96 -3.70 -23.71 -4.92
C GLY A 96 -2.43 -22.86 -4.95
N GLY A 97 -2.28 -21.90 -4.03
CA GLY A 97 -1.09 -21.06 -3.87
C GLY A 97 -0.46 -21.11 -2.48
N LEU A 98 0.54 -20.25 -2.28
CA LEU A 98 1.22 -20.04 -1.00
C LEU A 98 0.98 -18.61 -0.52
N VAL A 99 0.49 -18.45 0.71
CA VAL A 99 0.21 -17.15 1.30
C VAL A 99 1.09 -16.94 2.52
N ALA A 100 1.91 -15.89 2.49
CA ALA A 100 2.75 -15.48 3.61
C ALA A 100 1.98 -14.53 4.55
N ASP A 101 1.72 -14.94 5.79
CA ASP A 101 1.32 -14.01 6.85
C ASP A 101 2.56 -13.30 7.38
N THR A 102 2.62 -11.98 7.24
CA THR A 102 3.77 -11.20 7.69
C THR A 102 3.42 -10.36 8.92
N PRO A 103 4.38 -10.16 9.85
CA PRO A 103 4.21 -9.20 10.93
C PRO A 103 3.80 -7.83 10.35
N GLY A 104 2.86 -7.16 11.01
CA GLY A 104 2.56 -5.78 10.64
C GLY A 104 3.76 -4.85 10.85
N PHE A 105 3.90 -3.84 10.00
CA PHE A 105 4.88 -2.77 10.18
C PHE A 105 4.24 -1.59 10.92
N SER A 106 5.04 -0.83 11.67
CA SER A 106 4.61 0.44 12.29
C SER A 106 4.86 1.65 11.40
N SER A 107 5.88 1.57 10.56
CA SER A 107 6.30 2.60 9.61
C SER A 107 6.88 1.92 8.37
N ILE A 108 6.80 2.62 7.25
CA ILE A 108 7.51 2.26 6.01
C ILE A 108 8.74 3.14 5.99
N ASP A 109 9.87 2.59 5.56
CA ASP A 109 11.12 3.34 5.43
C ASP A 109 11.57 3.29 3.96
N PHE A 110 11.97 4.43 3.42
CA PHE A 110 12.37 4.58 2.01
C PHE A 110 13.88 4.38 1.83
N LEU A 111 14.47 3.43 2.57
CA LEU A 111 15.93 3.28 2.69
C LEU A 111 16.69 3.01 1.39
N GLU A 112 16.00 2.57 0.33
CA GLU A 112 16.64 2.14 -0.90
C GLU A 112 16.21 2.94 -2.12
N ILE A 113 15.24 3.84 -1.99
CA ILE A 113 14.75 4.66 -3.10
C ILE A 113 15.52 5.97 -3.14
N GLU A 114 16.25 6.22 -4.23
CA GLU A 114 16.86 7.54 -4.46
C GLU A 114 15.78 8.55 -4.88
N ALA A 115 15.95 9.82 -4.54
CA ALA A 115 14.99 10.88 -4.87
C ALA A 115 14.61 10.88 -6.37
N ARG A 116 15.60 10.73 -7.26
CA ARG A 116 15.41 10.68 -8.72
C ARG A 116 14.64 9.45 -9.23
N GLU A 117 14.51 8.41 -8.41
CA GLU A 117 13.77 7.19 -8.74
C GLU A 117 12.32 7.25 -8.28
N LEU A 118 12.02 8.11 -7.30
CA LEU A 118 10.68 8.26 -6.72
C LEU A 118 9.61 8.57 -7.77
N PRO A 119 9.78 9.49 -8.74
CA PRO A 119 8.76 9.75 -9.77
C PRO A 119 8.34 8.49 -10.54
N LYS A 120 9.26 7.53 -10.71
CA LYS A 120 9.02 6.29 -11.45
C LYS A 120 8.19 5.27 -10.66
N GLN A 121 7.99 5.50 -9.36
CA GLN A 121 7.18 4.65 -8.49
C GLN A 121 5.69 5.06 -8.49
N PHE A 122 5.33 6.10 -9.24
CA PHE A 122 3.96 6.59 -9.41
C PHE A 122 3.52 6.29 -10.85
N PRO A 123 2.73 5.22 -11.10
CA PRO A 123 2.30 4.83 -12.46
C PRO A 123 1.68 5.99 -13.25
N GLU A 124 0.84 6.77 -12.59
CA GLU A 124 0.15 7.94 -13.15
C GLU A 124 1.12 9.06 -13.54
N PHE A 125 2.29 9.17 -12.91
CA PHE A 125 3.33 10.12 -13.32
C PHE A 125 4.07 9.60 -14.54
N VAL A 126 4.43 8.31 -14.55
CA VAL A 126 5.15 7.67 -15.66
C VAL A 126 4.38 7.83 -16.97
N GLN A 127 3.04 7.74 -16.93
CA GLN A 127 2.18 7.91 -18.10
C GLN A 127 2.30 9.30 -18.76
N VAL A 128 2.49 10.36 -17.96
CA VAL A 128 2.48 11.74 -18.46
C VAL A 128 3.87 12.41 -18.48
N ALA A 129 4.86 11.83 -17.79
CA ALA A 129 6.19 12.43 -17.63
C ALA A 129 6.93 12.69 -18.95
N ASN A 130 6.63 11.94 -20.02
CA ASN A 130 7.19 12.17 -21.35
C ASN A 130 6.76 13.51 -21.98
N HIS A 131 5.71 14.14 -21.45
CA HIS A 131 5.25 15.47 -21.87
C HIS A 131 5.83 16.61 -21.04
N CYS A 132 6.64 16.31 -20.02
CA CYS A 132 7.38 17.34 -19.29
C CYS A 132 8.39 18.03 -20.21
N ARG A 133 8.57 19.35 -20.01
CA ARG A 133 9.60 20.12 -20.70
C ARG A 133 11.01 19.58 -20.50
N PHE A 134 11.28 19.01 -19.32
CA PHE A 134 12.59 18.50 -18.93
C PHE A 134 12.57 16.98 -18.81
N ARG A 135 13.62 16.34 -19.33
CA ARG A 135 13.78 14.88 -19.29
C ARG A 135 13.94 14.33 -17.86
N GLU A 136 14.59 15.10 -16.99
CA GLU A 136 14.83 14.76 -15.58
C GLU A 136 13.95 15.63 -14.68
N CYS A 137 12.66 15.78 -15.02
CA CYS A 137 11.72 16.53 -14.23
C CYS A 137 11.43 15.79 -12.91
N MET A 138 11.66 16.46 -11.79
CA MET A 138 11.27 16.02 -10.43
C MET A 138 9.85 16.45 -10.07
N HIS A 139 9.16 17.15 -10.97
CA HIS A 139 7.78 17.57 -10.81
C HIS A 139 7.50 18.46 -9.59
N VAL A 140 8.51 19.19 -9.10
CA VAL A 140 8.37 20.08 -7.93
C VAL A 140 8.32 21.54 -8.41
N ASN A 141 9.47 22.10 -8.78
CA ASN A 141 9.63 23.52 -9.10
C ASN A 141 9.72 23.77 -10.62
N GLU A 142 9.74 22.71 -11.43
CA GLU A 142 9.92 22.83 -12.87
C GLU A 142 8.75 23.55 -13.53
N PRO A 143 9.01 24.51 -14.44
CA PRO A 143 7.97 25.10 -15.26
C PRO A 143 7.50 24.12 -16.35
N ASN A 144 6.24 24.23 -16.77
CA ASN A 144 5.62 23.38 -17.80
C ASN A 144 5.78 21.88 -17.49
N CYS A 145 5.37 21.49 -16.29
CA CYS A 145 5.41 20.12 -15.80
C CYS A 145 4.07 19.44 -16.08
N ALA A 146 4.08 18.45 -16.97
CA ALA A 146 2.88 17.70 -17.34
C ALA A 146 2.19 17.01 -16.14
N VAL A 147 2.97 16.56 -15.14
CA VAL A 147 2.40 16.00 -13.90
C VAL A 147 1.60 17.07 -13.12
N LYS A 148 2.15 18.28 -12.96
CA LYS A 148 1.43 19.36 -12.24
C LYS A 148 0.19 19.82 -13.03
N GLU A 149 0.28 19.90 -14.34
CA GLU A 149 -0.88 20.20 -15.21
C GLU A 149 -1.96 19.12 -15.10
N ALA A 150 -1.58 17.84 -15.07
CA ALA A 150 -2.51 16.72 -14.88
C ALA A 150 -3.16 16.73 -13.49
N VAL A 151 -2.46 17.18 -12.44
CA VAL A 151 -3.04 17.43 -11.11
C VAL A 151 -4.06 18.57 -11.16
N GLU A 152 -3.74 19.68 -11.81
CA GLU A 152 -4.67 20.82 -11.98
C GLU A 152 -5.95 20.42 -12.75
N ARG A 153 -5.81 19.53 -13.73
CA ARG A 153 -6.93 18.96 -14.50
C ARG A 153 -7.69 17.83 -13.79
N LYS A 154 -7.24 17.43 -12.59
CA LYS A 154 -7.78 16.29 -11.80
C LYS A 154 -7.65 14.92 -12.50
N GLU A 155 -6.74 14.81 -13.46
CA GLU A 155 -6.35 13.54 -14.07
C GLU A 155 -5.46 12.74 -13.12
N ILE A 156 -4.66 13.44 -12.31
CA ILE A 156 -3.93 12.90 -11.17
C ILE A 156 -4.59 13.42 -9.90
N ALA A 157 -4.94 12.51 -8.98
CA ALA A 157 -5.52 12.90 -7.70
C ALA A 157 -4.54 13.77 -6.89
N LEU A 158 -5.03 14.90 -6.35
CA LEU A 158 -4.21 15.81 -5.54
C LEU A 158 -3.52 15.09 -4.37
N THR A 159 -4.24 14.18 -3.70
CA THR A 159 -3.70 13.39 -2.59
C THR A 159 -2.53 12.50 -3.00
N ARG A 160 -2.47 12.04 -4.26
CA ARG A 160 -1.32 11.27 -4.78
C ARG A 160 -0.09 12.16 -4.95
N TYR A 161 -0.28 13.36 -5.48
CA TYR A 161 0.80 14.34 -5.62
C TYR A 161 1.29 14.89 -4.28
N GLU A 162 0.41 15.11 -3.30
CA GLU A 162 0.80 15.49 -1.94
C GLU A 162 1.64 14.39 -1.25
N ASN A 163 1.22 13.12 -1.37
CA ASN A 163 2.00 11.98 -0.89
C ASN A 163 3.38 11.91 -1.56
N TYR A 164 3.46 12.17 -2.87
CA TYR A 164 4.73 12.24 -3.59
C TYR A 164 5.67 13.30 -2.99
N LEU A 165 5.19 14.52 -2.77
CA LEU A 165 5.99 15.58 -2.17
C LEU A 165 6.43 15.24 -0.74
N GLN A 166 5.54 14.60 0.03
CA GLN A 166 5.86 14.13 1.39
C GLN A 166 6.99 13.10 1.35
N PHE A 167 6.89 12.08 0.50
CA PHE A 167 7.92 11.04 0.38
C PHE A 167 9.24 11.59 -0.15
N LEU A 168 9.19 12.53 -1.11
CA LEU A 168 10.39 13.19 -1.62
C LEU A 168 11.10 13.94 -0.49
N THR A 169 10.35 14.70 0.30
CA THR A 169 10.88 15.43 1.46
C THR A 169 11.51 14.48 2.49
N GLU A 170 10.89 13.33 2.74
CA GLU A 170 11.43 12.32 3.66
C GLU A 170 12.73 11.69 3.15
N ILE A 171 12.80 11.38 1.85
CA ILE A 171 13.99 10.82 1.20
C ILE A 171 15.14 11.84 1.21
N GLU A 172 14.87 13.11 0.90
CA GLU A 172 15.89 14.18 0.87
C GLU A 172 16.42 14.51 2.27
N ASN A 173 15.59 14.42 3.30
CA ASN A 173 16.00 14.68 4.69
C ASN A 173 16.63 13.46 5.39
N ARG A 174 16.75 12.33 4.70
CA ARG A 174 17.33 11.11 5.27
C ARG A 174 18.81 11.30 5.59
N LYS A 175 19.21 10.92 6.80
CA LYS A 175 20.64 10.89 7.18
C LYS A 175 21.39 9.87 6.31
N PRO A 176 22.56 10.20 5.75
CA PRO A 176 23.35 9.25 4.96
C PRO A 176 23.69 8.03 5.80
N MET A 177 23.27 6.85 5.34
CA MET A 177 23.63 5.58 5.97
C MET A 177 25.03 5.18 5.52
N TYR A 178 26.02 5.38 6.38
CA TYR A 178 27.36 4.82 6.17
C TYR A 178 27.30 3.30 6.38
N ARG A 179 27.22 2.53 5.29
CA ARG A 179 27.44 1.08 5.37
C ARG A 179 28.88 0.83 5.85
N LYS A 180 29.04 0.25 7.05
CA LYS A 180 30.33 -0.35 7.44
C LYS A 180 30.69 -1.38 6.37
N LYS A 181 31.85 -1.22 5.72
CA LYS A 181 32.39 -2.24 4.82
C LYS A 181 32.43 -3.57 5.60
N LYS A 182 31.79 -4.60 5.04
CA LYS A 182 31.94 -5.98 5.50
C LYS A 182 33.37 -6.45 5.23
#